data_AF-A0A633EQB3-F1
#
_entry.id   AF-A0A633EQB3-F1
#
_cell.length_a   1.000
_cell.length_b   1.000
_cell.length_c   1.000
_cell.angle_alpha   90.00
_cell.angle_beta   90.00
_cell.angle_gamma   90.00
#
_symmetry.space_group_name_H-M   'P 1'
#
loop_
_entity.id
_entity.type
_entity.pdbx_description
1 polymer ?
#
loop_
_entity_poly.entity_id
_entity_poly.type
_entity_poly.pdbx_seq_one_letter_code
_entity_poly.pdbx_strand_id
1 'polypeptide(L)'
;SLRDWGHAKDYVRMQWMMLQQEQPEDFVIATGVQYSVRQFVELAAAQLGIKLRFEGEGINEKGIVVSVTGHDAPGVKPGDVIVAVDPRYFRPAEVETLLGDPSKAHEKLGWKPEITLSEMVSEMVANDLEAAKKHSLLKSHGYEVAIALES
;
A
#
# COMPACT_ATOMS: atom_id res chain seq x y z
N SER A 1 -10.89 -3.92 -7.53
CA SER A 1 -11.54 -3.39 -6.32
C SER A 1 -10.92 -2.06 -5.88
N LEU A 2 -11.72 -1.22 -5.23
CA LEU A 2 -11.38 0.10 -4.66
C LEU A 2 -11.37 0.03 -3.14
N ARG A 3 -10.46 0.76 -2.50
CA ARG A 3 -10.28 0.77 -1.04
C ARG A 3 -10.03 2.18 -0.52
N ASP A 4 -10.60 2.45 0.63
CA ASP A 4 -10.24 3.56 1.51
C ASP A 4 -9.11 3.11 2.43
N TRP A 5 -7.90 3.65 2.21
CA TRP A 5 -6.70 3.28 2.97
C TRP A 5 -6.25 4.44 3.84
N GLY A 6 -6.20 4.23 5.16
CA GLY A 6 -5.63 5.16 6.12
C GLY A 6 -4.49 4.56 6.93
N HIS A 7 -3.69 5.43 7.54
CA HIS A 7 -2.54 5.03 8.34
C HIS A 7 -2.96 4.59 9.75
N ALA A 8 -2.42 3.46 10.22
CA ALA A 8 -2.78 2.89 11.53
C ALA A 8 -2.59 3.85 12.71
N LYS A 9 -1.50 4.63 12.73
CA LYS A 9 -1.24 5.71 13.73
C LYS A 9 -2.42 6.68 13.89
N ASP A 10 -3.05 7.10 12.79
CA ASP A 10 -4.21 8.00 12.86
C ASP A 10 -5.46 7.32 13.42
N TYR A 11 -5.64 6.03 13.10
CA TYR A 11 -6.81 5.27 13.50
C TYR A 11 -6.75 4.91 14.99
N VAL A 12 -5.58 4.55 15.53
CA VAL A 12 -5.44 4.29 16.96
C VAL A 12 -5.58 5.58 17.79
N ARG A 13 -5.22 6.74 17.24
CA ARG A 13 -5.53 8.04 17.85
C ARG A 13 -7.04 8.24 17.96
N MET A 14 -7.81 7.92 16.92
CA MET A 14 -9.27 7.98 16.96
C MET A 14 -9.87 7.03 18.00
N GLN A 15 -9.36 5.80 18.08
CA GLN A 15 -9.78 4.83 19.09
C GLN A 15 -9.61 5.38 20.51
N TRP A 16 -8.48 6.04 20.79
CA TRP A 16 -8.27 6.72 22.06
C TRP A 16 -9.24 7.89 22.25
N MET A 17 -9.44 8.75 21.25
CA MET A 17 -10.36 9.90 21.32
C MET A 17 -11.80 9.49 21.64
N MET A 18 -12.28 8.38 21.09
CA MET A 18 -13.62 7.83 21.37
C MET A 18 -13.82 7.51 22.86
N LEU A 19 -12.78 7.05 23.55
CA LEU A 19 -12.84 6.72 24.99
C LEU A 19 -12.83 7.96 25.90
N GLN A 20 -12.56 9.15 25.35
CA GLN A 20 -12.51 10.39 26.13
C GLN A 20 -13.87 11.11 26.22
N GLN A 21 -14.93 10.53 25.61
CA GLN A 21 -16.25 11.15 25.52
C GLN A 21 -17.10 10.85 26.76
N GLU A 22 -18.05 11.75 27.07
CA GLU A 22 -18.97 11.57 28.21
C GLU A 22 -19.96 10.41 28.01
N GLN A 23 -20.33 10.12 26.76
CA GLN A 23 -21.28 9.07 26.41
C GLN A 23 -20.69 8.16 25.33
N PRO A 24 -20.91 6.83 25.42
CA PRO A 24 -20.44 5.90 24.42
C PRO A 24 -21.20 6.09 23.10
N GLU A 25 -20.47 6.05 21.99
CA GLU A 25 -21.06 6.19 20.66
C GLU A 25 -20.19 5.51 19.59
N ASP A 26 -20.84 4.99 18.55
CA ASP A 26 -20.16 4.37 17.42
C ASP A 26 -19.79 5.40 16.34
N PHE A 27 -18.59 5.26 15.79
CA PHE A 27 -18.05 6.13 14.75
C PHE A 27 -17.47 5.32 13.58
N VAL A 28 -17.68 5.81 12.36
CA VAL A 28 -16.90 5.38 11.19
C VAL A 28 -15.54 6.05 11.26
N ILE A 29 -14.47 5.26 11.10
CA ILE A 29 -13.08 5.73 11.03
C ILE A 29 -12.56 5.37 9.63
N ALA A 30 -12.40 6.37 8.78
CA ALA A 30 -12.02 6.23 7.39
C ALA A 30 -11.39 7.53 6.86
N THR A 31 -10.74 7.49 5.69
CA THR A 31 -10.21 8.72 5.08
C THR A 31 -11.25 9.46 4.23
N GLY A 32 -12.27 8.76 3.74
CA GLY A 32 -13.23 9.31 2.78
C GLY A 32 -12.68 9.39 1.35
N VAL A 33 -11.53 8.77 1.07
CA VAL A 33 -10.87 8.79 -0.24
C VAL A 33 -10.55 7.37 -0.67
N GLN A 34 -10.87 7.03 -1.92
CA GLN A 34 -10.62 5.69 -2.47
C GLN A 34 -9.47 5.68 -3.47
N TYR A 35 -8.75 4.56 -3.46
CA TYR A 35 -7.77 4.22 -4.46
C TYR A 35 -7.95 2.76 -4.91
N SER A 36 -7.52 2.47 -6.14
CA SER A 36 -7.43 1.12 -6.67
C SER A 36 -6.14 0.44 -6.24
N VAL A 37 -6.12 -0.90 -6.26
CA VAL A 37 -4.89 -1.68 -6.08
C VAL A 37 -3.83 -1.28 -7.12
N ARG A 38 -4.23 -0.97 -8.35
CA ARG A 38 -3.31 -0.47 -9.39
C ARG A 38 -2.62 0.82 -8.97
N GLN A 39 -3.37 1.80 -8.49
CA GLN A 39 -2.80 3.06 -8.02
C GLN A 39 -1.83 2.85 -6.85
N PHE A 40 -2.15 1.93 -5.94
CA PHE A 40 -1.23 1.58 -4.85
C PHE A 40 0.09 1.00 -5.37
N VAL A 41 0.02 0.08 -6.33
CA VAL A 41 1.20 -0.50 -7.00
C VAL A 41 2.02 0.57 -7.73
N GLU A 42 1.37 1.49 -8.43
CA GLU A 42 2.03 2.62 -9.11
C GLU A 42 2.73 3.55 -8.12
N LEU A 43 2.08 3.91 -7.02
CA LEU A 43 2.65 4.75 -5.97
C LEU A 43 3.87 4.07 -5.33
N ALA A 44 3.78 2.77 -5.03
CA ALA A 44 4.87 2.01 -4.44
C ALA A 44 6.07 1.89 -5.39
N ALA A 45 5.82 1.56 -6.67
CA ALA A 45 6.85 1.48 -7.70
C ALA A 45 7.56 2.84 -7.90
N ALA A 46 6.80 3.94 -7.88
CA ALA A 46 7.35 5.28 -8.02
C ALA A 46 8.32 5.67 -6.89
N GLN A 47 8.10 5.20 -5.66
CA GLN A 47 9.04 5.41 -4.53
C GLN A 47 10.42 4.77 -4.78
N LEU A 48 10.48 3.72 -5.61
CA LEU A 48 11.72 3.06 -6.03
C LEU A 48 12.26 3.61 -7.37
N GLY A 49 11.67 4.69 -7.88
CA GLY A 49 12.01 5.26 -9.18
C GLY A 49 11.58 4.40 -10.38
N ILE A 50 10.66 3.45 -10.18
CA ILE A 50 10.15 2.57 -11.24
C ILE A 50 8.87 3.17 -11.81
N LYS A 51 8.89 3.50 -13.10
CA LYS A 51 7.68 3.88 -13.83
C LYS A 51 7.06 2.64 -14.48
N LEU A 52 5.77 2.40 -14.24
CA LEU A 52 5.02 1.29 -14.82
C LEU A 52 4.10 1.74 -15.95
N ARG A 53 3.85 0.83 -16.88
CA ARG A 53 2.73 0.83 -17.83
C ARG A 53 1.99 -0.49 -17.68
N PHE A 54 0.67 -0.45 -17.69
CA PHE A 54 -0.16 -1.65 -17.66
C PHE A 54 -0.66 -1.98 -19.06
N GLU A 55 -0.59 -3.26 -19.42
CA GLU A 55 -1.08 -3.80 -20.69
C GLU A 55 -1.86 -5.09 -20.46
N GLY A 56 -2.86 -5.34 -21.31
CA GLY A 56 -3.79 -6.46 -21.16
C GLY A 56 -5.00 -6.09 -20.28
N GLU A 57 -5.88 -7.07 -20.08
CA GLU A 57 -7.12 -6.90 -19.34
C GLU A 57 -7.40 -8.13 -18.46
N GLY A 58 -8.06 -7.91 -17.32
CA GLY A 58 -8.43 -8.96 -16.38
C GLY A 58 -7.23 -9.79 -15.93
N ILE A 59 -7.34 -11.12 -16.05
CA ILE A 59 -6.26 -12.06 -15.68
C ILE A 59 -5.00 -11.93 -16.54
N ASN A 60 -5.11 -11.33 -17.73
CA ASN A 60 -3.99 -11.16 -18.65
C ASN A 60 -3.29 -9.82 -18.46
N GLU A 61 -3.77 -8.98 -17.54
CA GLU A 61 -3.14 -7.70 -17.24
C GLU A 61 -1.76 -7.88 -16.60
N LYS A 62 -0.80 -7.07 -17.07
CA LYS A 62 0.59 -7.08 -16.63
C LYS A 62 1.09 -5.66 -16.41
N GLY A 63 1.88 -5.46 -15.35
CA GLY A 63 2.62 -4.23 -15.10
C GLY A 63 4.04 -4.34 -15.64
N ILE A 64 4.35 -3.52 -16.63
CA ILE A 64 5.61 -3.51 -17.39
C ILE A 64 6.41 -2.26 -17.02
N VAL A 65 7.69 -2.44 -16.77
CA VAL A 65 8.61 -1.36 -16.44
C VAL A 65 8.90 -0.51 -17.68
N VAL A 66 8.59 0.78 -17.60
CA VAL A 66 8.87 1.77 -18.66
C VAL A 66 10.26 2.37 -18.49
N SER A 67 10.58 2.78 -17.27
CA SER A 67 11.86 3.42 -16.94
C SER A 67 12.19 3.19 -15.47
N VAL A 68 13.49 3.19 -15.17
CA VAL A 68 14.01 3.15 -13.80
C VAL A 68 14.90 4.37 -13.61
N THR A 69 14.66 5.11 -12.53
CA THR A 69 15.46 6.27 -12.12
C THR A 69 16.03 6.03 -10.72
N GLY A 70 17.21 6.58 -10.42
CA GLY A 70 17.86 6.37 -9.13
C GLY A 70 18.60 5.03 -9.05
N HIS A 71 18.84 4.54 -7.83
CA HIS A 71 19.75 3.40 -7.56
C HIS A 71 19.12 2.30 -6.71
N ASP A 72 17.85 2.47 -6.32
CA ASP A 72 17.18 1.59 -5.35
C ASP A 72 16.54 0.35 -5.99
N ALA A 73 16.44 0.31 -7.32
CA ALA A 73 15.92 -0.83 -8.08
C ALA A 73 16.96 -1.44 -9.06
N PRO A 74 18.15 -1.88 -8.59
CA PRO A 74 19.22 -2.37 -9.47
C PRO A 74 18.87 -3.69 -10.17
N GLY A 75 17.89 -4.44 -9.66
CA GLY A 75 17.44 -5.72 -10.22
C GLY A 75 16.33 -5.60 -11.27
N VAL A 76 15.96 -4.38 -11.66
CA VAL A 76 14.82 -4.11 -12.55
C VAL A 76 15.29 -3.28 -13.74
N LYS A 77 14.82 -3.58 -14.95
CA LYS A 77 15.13 -2.81 -16.17
C LYS A 77 13.88 -2.55 -17.02
N PRO A 78 13.90 -1.53 -17.90
CA PRO A 78 12.82 -1.31 -18.87
C PRO A 78 12.48 -2.57 -19.67
N GLY A 79 11.18 -2.84 -19.82
CA GLY A 79 10.64 -4.03 -20.47
C GLY A 79 10.35 -5.21 -19.55
N ASP A 80 10.85 -5.21 -18.31
CA ASP A 80 10.55 -6.27 -17.35
C ASP A 80 9.06 -6.26 -16.96
N VAL A 81 8.46 -7.45 -16.86
CA VAL A 81 7.14 -7.64 -16.28
C VAL A 81 7.31 -7.93 -14.80
N ILE A 82 6.92 -6.99 -13.94
CA ILE A 82 7.09 -7.12 -12.48
C ILE A 82 5.77 -7.27 -11.71
N VAL A 83 4.63 -7.11 -12.39
CA VAL A 83 3.30 -7.32 -11.84
C VAL A 83 2.50 -8.19 -12.81
N ALA A 84 1.80 -9.19 -12.28
CA ALA A 84 0.87 -10.04 -13.01
C ALA A 84 -0.31 -10.41 -12.11
N VAL A 85 -1.44 -10.75 -12.71
CA VAL A 85 -2.65 -11.16 -12.00
C VAL A 85 -2.69 -12.67 -11.86
N ASP A 86 -2.88 -13.17 -10.64
CA ASP A 86 -3.09 -14.59 -10.37
C ASP A 86 -4.53 -14.82 -9.84
N PRO A 87 -5.37 -15.58 -10.57
CA PRO A 87 -6.74 -15.87 -10.18
C PRO A 87 -6.90 -16.52 -8.81
N ARG A 88 -5.84 -17.17 -8.28
CA ARG A 88 -5.87 -17.80 -6.94
C ARG A 88 -6.13 -16.79 -5.82
N TYR A 89 -5.82 -15.52 -6.02
CA TYR A 89 -6.07 -14.46 -5.04
C TYR A 89 -7.47 -13.83 -5.16
N PHE A 90 -8.28 -14.23 -6.14
CA PHE A 90 -9.66 -13.75 -6.25
C PHE A 90 -10.53 -14.35 -5.16
N ARG A 91 -11.33 -13.50 -4.51
CA ARG A 91 -12.25 -13.94 -3.47
C ARG A 91 -13.58 -14.36 -4.11
N PRO A 92 -14.16 -15.52 -3.72
CA PRO A 92 -15.49 -15.94 -4.20
C PRO A 92 -16.59 -14.90 -3.94
N ALA A 93 -16.43 -14.10 -2.88
CA ALA A 93 -17.24 -12.92 -2.60
C ALA A 93 -16.30 -11.71 -2.51
N GLU A 94 -16.11 -11.02 -3.63
CA GLU A 94 -15.29 -9.81 -3.69
C GLU A 94 -16.10 -8.62 -3.17
N VAL A 95 -15.44 -7.76 -2.40
CA VAL A 95 -16.00 -6.45 -2.06
C VAL A 95 -15.41 -5.45 -3.05
N GLU A 96 -16.21 -5.05 -4.03
CA GLU A 96 -15.71 -4.21 -5.12
C GLU A 96 -15.29 -2.82 -4.66
N THR A 97 -15.99 -2.26 -3.66
CA THR A 97 -15.75 -0.90 -3.17
C THR A 97 -16.00 -0.81 -1.67
N LEU A 98 -15.12 -0.10 -0.96
CA LEU A 98 -15.29 0.30 0.43
C LEU A 98 -14.89 1.77 0.56
N LEU A 99 -15.85 2.63 0.89
CA LEU A 99 -15.68 4.07 1.12
C LEU A 99 -16.36 4.42 2.42
N GLY A 100 -15.60 4.85 3.43
CA GLY A 100 -16.19 5.29 4.69
C GLY A 100 -16.50 6.78 4.66
N ASP A 101 -17.55 7.19 5.36
CA ASP A 101 -17.86 8.59 5.62
C ASP A 101 -17.48 8.95 7.07
N PRO A 102 -16.35 9.65 7.30
CA PRO A 102 -15.90 10.04 8.62
C PRO A 102 -16.52 11.36 9.14
N SER A 103 -17.54 11.92 8.47
CA SER A 103 -18.09 13.25 8.82
C SER A 103 -18.53 13.34 10.29
N LYS A 104 -19.16 12.29 10.83
CA LYS A 104 -19.55 12.23 12.25
C LYS A 104 -18.36 12.32 13.20
N ALA A 105 -17.26 11.63 12.88
CA ALA A 105 -16.02 11.67 13.67
C ALA A 105 -15.38 13.06 13.59
N HIS A 106 -15.42 13.70 12.43
CA HIS A 106 -14.92 15.06 12.26
C HIS A 106 -15.73 16.07 13.07
N GLU A 107 -17.05 16.05 12.96
CA GLU A 107 -17.94 17.02 13.62
C GLU A 107 -17.90 16.92 15.15
N LYS A 108 -17.92 15.70 15.70
CA LYS A 108 -18.01 15.50 17.16
C LYS A 108 -16.65 15.49 17.86
N LEU A 109 -15.62 14.94 17.21
CA LEU A 109 -14.33 14.68 17.83
C LEU A 109 -13.22 15.56 17.26
N GLY A 110 -13.49 16.33 16.19
CA GLY A 110 -12.47 17.08 15.47
C GLY A 110 -11.45 16.18 14.76
N TRP A 111 -11.71 14.87 14.70
CA TRP A 111 -10.77 13.90 14.13
C TRP A 111 -10.70 14.05 12.60
N LYS A 112 -9.50 13.92 12.07
CA LYS A 112 -9.21 13.84 10.64
C LYS A 112 -7.93 13.03 10.46
N PRO A 113 -7.79 12.23 9.39
CA PRO A 113 -6.52 11.61 9.05
C PRO A 113 -5.48 12.71 8.79
N GLU A 114 -4.28 12.54 9.34
CA GLU A 114 -3.16 13.48 9.18
C GLU A 114 -2.13 12.94 8.19
N ILE A 115 -2.00 11.62 8.08
CA ILE A 115 -1.06 10.95 7.19
C ILE A 115 -1.78 10.55 5.91
N THR A 116 -1.26 11.02 4.78
CA THR A 116 -1.78 10.73 3.44
C THR A 116 -1.41 9.32 2.99
N LEU A 117 -2.12 8.80 1.98
CA LEU A 117 -1.74 7.53 1.33
C LEU A 117 -0.30 7.58 0.77
N SER A 118 0.10 8.71 0.18
CA SER A 118 1.45 8.84 -0.39
C SER A 118 2.54 8.75 0.68
N GLU A 119 2.33 9.37 1.84
CA GLU A 119 3.27 9.29 2.98
C GLU A 119 3.29 7.87 3.56
N MET A 120 2.13 7.23 3.71
CA MET A 120 2.04 5.85 4.15
C MET A 120 2.81 4.90 3.22
N VAL A 121 2.60 5.01 1.91
CA VAL A 121 3.31 4.18 0.92
C VAL A 121 4.82 4.47 0.95
N SER A 122 5.22 5.73 1.10
CA SER A 122 6.62 6.11 1.23
C SER A 122 7.26 5.48 2.48
N GLU A 123 6.60 5.55 3.64
CA GLU A 123 7.06 4.92 4.89
C GLU A 123 7.20 3.40 4.74
N MET A 124 6.19 2.74 4.17
CA MET A 124 6.19 1.28 3.96
C MET A 124 7.32 0.85 3.02
N VAL A 125 7.45 1.48 1.85
CA VAL A 125 8.47 1.13 0.86
C VAL A 125 9.88 1.38 1.39
N ALA A 126 10.09 2.49 2.11
CA ALA A 126 11.40 2.78 2.70
C ALA A 126 11.83 1.68 3.69
N ASN A 127 10.90 1.22 4.55
CA ASN A 127 11.17 0.17 5.51
C ASN A 127 11.49 -1.18 4.82
N ASP A 128 10.66 -1.59 3.86
CA ASP A 128 10.87 -2.84 3.11
C ASP A 128 12.15 -2.81 2.27
N LEU A 129 12.48 -1.67 1.67
CA LEU A 129 13.73 -1.50 0.92
C LEU A 129 14.96 -1.64 1.82
N GLU A 130 14.93 -1.06 3.02
CA GLU A 130 16.02 -1.21 3.99
C GLU A 130 16.22 -2.69 4.36
N ALA A 131 15.14 -3.42 4.63
CA ALA A 131 15.18 -4.84 4.91
C ALA A 131 15.74 -5.65 3.71
N ALA A 132 15.29 -5.34 2.49
CA ALA A 132 15.76 -6.00 1.28
C ALA A 132 17.26 -5.73 1.01
N LYS A 133 17.75 -4.51 1.26
CA LYS A 133 19.17 -4.16 1.12
C LYS A 133 20.06 -4.97 2.06
N LYS A 134 19.61 -5.23 3.31
CA LYS A 134 20.34 -6.10 4.25
C LYS A 134 20.49 -7.52 3.69
N HIS A 135 19.42 -8.08 3.12
CA HIS A 135 19.49 -9.40 2.48
C HIS A 135 20.41 -9.41 1.25
N SER A 136 20.35 -8.38 0.40
CA SER A 136 21.23 -8.25 -0.76
C SER A 136 22.71 -8.18 -0.36
N LEU A 137 23.02 -7.43 0.71
CA LEU A 137 24.37 -7.31 1.26
C LEU A 137 24.90 -8.64 1.80
N LEU A 138 24.09 -9.37 2.57
CA LEU A 138 24.48 -10.68 3.10
C LEU A 138 24.77 -11.68 1.97
N LYS A 139 23.90 -11.73 0.96
CA LYS A 139 24.10 -12.58 -0.23
C LYS A 139 25.37 -12.21 -1.00
N SER A 140 25.65 -10.91 -1.18
CA SER A 140 26.86 -10.47 -1.90
C SER A 140 28.16 -10.83 -1.17
N HIS A 141 28.09 -11.11 0.13
CA HIS A 141 29.22 -11.57 0.94
C HIS A 141 29.20 -13.08 1.23
N GLY A 142 28.39 -13.85 0.47
CA GLY A 142 28.39 -15.32 0.52
C GLY A 142 27.59 -15.94 1.67
N TYR A 143 26.77 -15.17 2.38
CA TYR A 143 25.90 -15.70 3.42
C TYR A 143 24.55 -16.14 2.85
N GLU A 144 24.08 -17.31 3.28
CA GLU A 144 22.72 -17.76 2.99
C GLU A 144 21.71 -16.93 3.80
N VAL A 145 20.65 -16.49 3.12
CA VAL A 145 19.55 -15.74 3.74
C VAL A 145 18.26 -16.49 3.44
N ALA A 146 17.60 -16.98 4.48
CA ALA A 146 16.27 -17.56 4.36
C ALA A 146 15.26 -16.43 4.11
N ILE A 147 14.66 -16.42 2.91
CA ILE A 147 13.56 -15.51 2.58
C ILE A 147 12.28 -16.33 2.67
N ALA A 148 11.37 -15.93 3.56
CA ALA A 148 10.03 -16.50 3.60
C ALA A 148 9.32 -16.14 2.28
N LEU A 149 8.88 -17.14 1.54
CA LEU A 149 8.01 -16.97 0.38
C LEU A 149 6.58 -17.21 0.85
N GLU A 150 5.68 -16.26 0.59
CA GLU A 150 4.25 -16.50 0.79
C GLU A 150 3.78 -17.52 -0.26
N SER A 151 3.12 -18.58 0.21
CA SER A 151 2.67 -19.74 -0.58
C SER A 151 1.24 -19.57 -1.09
#